data_AF-A0A8T4YSH2-F1
#
_entry.id   AF-A0A8T4YSH2-F1
#
_cell.length_a   1.000
_cell.length_b   1.000
_cell.length_c   1.000
_cell.angle_alpha   90.00
_cell.angle_beta   90.00
_cell.angle_gamma   90.00
#
_symmetry.space_group_name_H-M   'P 1'
#
loop_
_entity.id
_entity.type
_entity.pdbx_description
1 polymer ?
#
loop_
_entity_poly.entity_id
_entity_poly.type
_entity_poly.pdbx_seq_one_letter_code
_entity_poly.pdbx_strand_id
1 'polypeptide(L)' 'MEIDWRIVEVEGECSAGHRVEEEFDLTLHSEEEGKSLRAPNIRSFFYGAIFPYLVALQFGKPSHGKKT' A
#
# COMPACT_ATOMS: atom_id res chain seq x y z
N MET A 1 -8.63 3.61 -8.70
CA MET A 1 -8.74 2.26 -8.12
C MET A 1 -8.35 2.37 -6.66
N GLU A 2 -9.28 2.08 -5.76
CA GLU A 2 -9.01 2.06 -4.32
C GLU A 2 -8.38 0.71 -3.95
N ILE A 3 -7.39 0.73 -3.07
CA ILE A 3 -6.71 -0.48 -2.60
C ILE A 3 -6.81 -0.57 -1.08
N ASP A 4 -7.77 -1.37 -0.63
CA ASP A 4 -8.00 -1.62 0.79
C ASP A 4 -7.25 -2.86 1.27
N TRP A 5 -6.58 -2.74 2.41
CA TRP A 5 -5.84 -3.81 3.07
C TRP A 5 -6.32 -3.98 4.49
N ARG A 6 -6.27 -5.22 4.97
CA ARG A 6 -6.64 -5.57 6.35
C ARG A 6 -5.56 -6.40 7.00
N ILE A 7 -5.19 -6.07 8.24
CA ILE A 7 -4.31 -6.91 9.05
C ILE A 7 -5.07 -8.18 9.44
N VAL A 8 -4.59 -9.33 8.99
CA VAL A 8 -5.18 -10.63 9.34
C VAL A 8 -4.54 -11.27 10.57
N GLU A 9 -3.30 -10.88 10.89
CA GLU A 9 -2.53 -11.42 12.00
C GLU A 9 -1.40 -10.46 12.41
N VAL A 10 -1.04 -10.45 13.69
CA VAL A 10 0.14 -9.75 14.22
C VAL A 10 0.91 -10.74 15.09
N GLU A 11 2.09 -11.16 14.62
CA GLU A 11 3.02 -11.95 15.42
C GLU A 11 3.99 -11.04 16.17
N GLY A 12 3.98 -11.09 17.50
CA GLY A 12 4.85 -10.29 18.37
C GLY A 12 4.27 -8.91 18.74
N GLU A 13 5.13 -8.01 19.22
CA GLU A 13 4.71 -6.66 19.65
C GLU A 13 4.89 -5.64 18.53
N CYS A 14 3.78 -5.09 18.02
CA CYS A 14 3.84 -3.95 17.12
C CYS A 14 3.95 -2.65 17.93
N SER A 15 5.16 -2.08 18.06
CA SER A 15 5.32 -0.79 18.74
C SER A 15 4.72 0.43 18.00
N ALA A 16 4.09 0.23 16.84
CA ALA A 16 3.22 1.23 16.20
C ALA A 16 1.75 1.11 16.63
N GLY A 17 1.39 0.12 17.45
CA GLY A 17 0.05 -0.04 18.01
C GLY A 17 -0.97 -0.67 17.06
N HIS A 18 -0.53 -1.25 15.94
CA HIS A 18 -1.41 -1.87 14.96
C HIS A 18 -2.16 -3.07 15.54
N ARG A 19 -3.39 -3.28 15.07
CA ARG A 19 -4.29 -4.34 15.56
C ARG A 19 -4.75 -5.27 14.44
N VAL A 20 -5.10 -6.50 14.79
CA VAL A 20 -5.79 -7.41 13.87
C VAL A 20 -7.13 -6.76 13.47
N GLU A 21 -7.52 -6.95 12.21
CA GLU A 21 -8.67 -6.35 11.53
C GLU A 21 -8.56 -4.85 11.23
N GLU A 22 -7.46 -4.19 11.57
CA GLU A 22 -7.22 -2.80 11.16
C GLU A 22 -7.12 -2.70 9.64
N GLU A 23 -7.84 -1.71 9.08
CA GLU A 23 -7.92 -1.46 7.64
C GLU A 23 -7.08 -0.24 7.25
N PHE A 24 -6.38 -0.34 6.13
CA PHE A 24 -5.58 0.74 5.56
C PHE A 24 -5.95 0.99 4.11
N ASP A 25 -6.13 2.26 3.79
CA ASP A 25 -6.07 2.73 2.42
C ASP A 25 -4.60 2.81 1.98
N LEU A 26 -4.19 1.95 1.05
CA LEU A 26 -2.85 1.93 0.48
C LEU A 26 -2.76 2.68 -0.85
N THR A 27 -3.71 3.57 -1.13
CA THR A 27 -3.73 4.34 -2.37
C THR A 27 -2.57 5.33 -2.43
N LEU A 28 -1.56 5.07 -3.26
CA LEU A 28 -0.43 6.00 -3.47
C LEU A 28 -0.80 7.19 -4.37
N HIS A 29 -1.74 7.02 -5.30
CA HIS A 29 -2.23 8.06 -6.21
C HIS A 29 -3.73 7.97 -6.46
N SER A 30 -4.42 9.11 -6.41
CA SER A 30 -5.83 9.26 -6.74
C SER A 30 -6.02 10.48 -7.64
N GLU A 31 -6.85 10.34 -8.68
CA GLU A 31 -7.27 11.45 -9.56
C GLU A 31 -8.46 12.22 -8.97
N GLU A 32 -9.04 11.75 -7.87
CA GLU A 32 -10.22 12.34 -7.26
C GLU A 32 -9.86 13.62 -6.49
N GLU A 33 -10.52 14.75 -6.85
CA GLU A 33 -10.30 16.04 -6.20
C GLU A 33 -10.55 15.94 -4.68
N GLY A 34 -9.57 16.35 -3.90
CA GLY A 34 -9.65 16.39 -2.43
C GLY A 34 -9.04 15.19 -1.69
N LYS A 35 -8.63 14.12 -2.38
CA LYS A 35 -7.85 13.03 -1.76
C LYS A 35 -6.37 13.42 -1.71
N SER A 36 -5.89 13.87 -0.53
CA SER A 36 -4.47 14.17 -0.34
C SER A 36 -3.64 12.88 -0.39
N LEU A 37 -2.60 12.87 -1.22
CA LEU A 37 -1.58 11.82 -1.25
C LEU A 37 -0.90 11.74 0.13
N ARG A 38 -1.30 10.79 0.97
CA ARG A 38 -0.63 10.54 2.24
C ARG A 38 0.00 9.17 2.19
N ALA A 39 1.23 9.09 2.69
CA ALA A 39 1.84 7.81 2.99
C ALA A 39 0.91 7.06 3.96
N PRO A 40 0.43 5.85 3.62
CA PRO A 40 -0.33 5.02 4.54
C PRO A 40 0.32 4.93 5.92
N ASN A 41 -0.47 4.88 6.98
CA ASN A 41 0.04 4.80 8.35
C ASN A 41 0.50 3.39 8.73
N ILE A 42 1.44 2.87 7.95
CA ILE A 42 2.11 1.59 8.14
C ILE A 42 3.57 1.83 8.52
N ARG A 43 4.20 0.85 9.16
CA ARG A 43 5.62 0.95 9.52
C ARG A 43 6.49 1.09 8.27
N SER A 44 7.52 1.92 8.36
CA SER A 44 8.47 2.18 7.25
C SER A 44 9.08 0.91 6.65
N PHE A 45 9.32 -0.13 7.45
CA PHE A 45 9.87 -1.40 6.95
C PHE A 45 8.89 -2.14 6.02
N PHE A 46 7.57 -2.01 6.23
CA PHE A 46 6.59 -2.67 5.37
C PHE A 46 6.59 -2.09 3.96
N TYR A 47 6.86 -0.78 3.82
CA TYR A 47 6.99 -0.17 2.50
C TYR A 47 8.04 -0.89 1.64
N GLY A 48 9.19 -1.27 2.19
CA GLY A 48 10.20 -2.00 1.43
C GLY A 48 9.71 -3.32 0.84
N ALA A 49 8.83 -4.02 1.58
CA ALA A 49 8.28 -5.31 1.15
C ALA A 49 7.10 -5.16 0.18
N ILE A 50 6.20 -4.21 0.43
CA ILE A 50 4.92 -4.12 -0.30
C ILE A 50 4.94 -3.12 -1.46
N PHE A 51 5.86 -2.14 -1.45
CA PHE A 51 5.87 -1.05 -2.42
C PHE A 51 5.91 -1.52 -3.90
N PRO A 52 6.71 -2.54 -4.29
CA PRO A 52 6.68 -3.04 -5.66
C PRO A 52 5.30 -3.54 -6.11
N TYR A 53 4.55 -4.14 -5.19
CA TYR A 53 3.20 -4.64 -5.44
C TYR A 53 2.19 -3.50 -5.53
N LEU A 54 2.27 -2.52 -4.63
CA LEU A 54 1.40 -1.33 -4.67
C LEU A 54 1.56 -0.58 -6.00
N VAL A 55 2.81 -0.38 -6.45
CA VAL A 55 3.09 0.26 -7.73
C VAL A 55 2.50 -0.54 -8.90
N ALA A 56 2.71 -1.86 -8.92
CA ALA A 56 2.18 -2.71 -9.99
C ALA A 56 0.65 -2.78 -10.03
N LEU A 57 -0.02 -2.72 -8.86
CA LEU A 57 -1.47 -2.70 -8.78
C LEU A 57 -2.04 -1.36 -9.25
N GLN A 58 -1.47 -0.24 -8.81
CA GLN A 58 -2.04 1.08 -9.11
C GLN A 58 -1.73 1.61 -10.50
N PHE A 59 -0.53 1.33 -11.01
CA PHE A 59 -0.07 1.87 -12.29
C PHE A 59 -0.04 0.81 -13.40
N GLY A 60 -0.53 -0.41 -13.10
CA GLY A 60 -0.40 -1.57 -13.96
C GLY A 60 1.01 -2.16 -13.95
N LYS A 61 1.17 -3.39 -14.46
CA LYS A 61 2.50 -4.00 -14.65
C LYS A 61 3.39 -3.00 -15.41
N PRO A 62 4.66 -2.79 -15.00
CA PRO A 62 5.61 -2.14 -15.87
C PRO A 62 5.60 -2.94 -17.16
N SER A 63 5.17 -2.33 -18.26
CA SER A 63 5.31 -2.95 -19.57
C SER A 63 6.80 -3.23 -19.71
N HIS A 64 7.20 -4.50 -19.57
CA HIS A 64 8.47 -4.93 -20.13
C HIS A 64 8.43 -4.47 -21.56
N GLY A 65 9.28 -3.48 -21.88
CA GLY A 65 9.31 -2.88 -23.19
C GLY A 65 9.28 -3.98 -24.23
N LYS A 66 8.31 -3.92 -25.14
CA LYS A 66 8.50 -4.54 -26.45
C LYS A 66 9.80 -3.95 -26.97
N LYS A 67 10.86 -4.76 -26.98
CA LYS A 67 12.01 -4.50 -27.84
C LYS A 67 11.46 -4.57 -29.27
N THR A 68 11.14 -3.42 -29.83
CA THR A 68 11.08 -3.19 -31.28
C THR A 68 12.49 -2.97 -31.78
#